data_AF-A0A641RJN9-F1
#
_entry.id   AF-A0A641RJN9-F1
#
_cell.length_a   1.000
_cell.length_b   1.000
_cell.length_c   1.000
_cell.angle_alpha   90.00
_cell.angle_beta   90.00
_cell.angle_gamma   90.00
#
_symmetry.space_group_name_H-M   'P 1'
#
loop_
_entity.id
_entity.type
_entity.pdbx_description
1 polymer ?
#
loop_
_entity_poly.entity_id
_entity_poly.type
_entity_poly.pdbx_seq_one_letter_code
_entity_poly.pdbx_strand_id
1 'polypeptide(L)'
;MDKFAMIIFGASGDLTKRKLMPALYSLYREKRLTGEFSILGIGRTVYSDDNYRSYILEELQLFVKSEEQDTALMASFVSHLYYLPMDPAKEEGYPQLRQRLVELTNEVDPDNLLFYLATPPSLYGVVPLYLKAAGLNTPHSRIIVEKPFGYDLESALELNKTYASV
;
A
#
# COMPACT_ATOMS: atom_id res chain seq x y z
N MET A 1 0.30 -2.97 21.20
CA MET A 1 -0.03 -2.11 20.05
C MET A 1 -0.02 -3.03 18.87
N ASP A 2 -1.14 -3.12 18.17
CA ASP A 2 -1.38 -4.25 17.27
C ASP A 2 -0.57 -4.09 15.99
N LYS A 3 0.00 -5.20 15.53
CA LYS A 3 0.74 -5.28 14.27
C LYS A 3 -0.16 -4.78 13.14
N PHE A 4 0.40 -4.05 12.17
CA PHE A 4 -0.37 -3.61 11.00
C PHE A 4 0.44 -3.74 9.71
N ALA A 5 -0.25 -4.00 8.61
CA ALA A 5 0.35 -3.98 7.28
C ALA A 5 -0.30 -2.88 6.44
N MET A 6 0.51 -2.02 5.83
CA MET A 6 0.04 -1.07 4.83
C MET A 6 0.33 -1.63 3.44
N ILE A 7 -0.67 -1.65 2.58
CA ILE A 7 -0.57 -2.15 1.22
C ILE A 7 -0.77 -0.97 0.27
N ILE A 8 0.21 -0.66 -0.56
CA ILE A 8 0.13 0.47 -1.51
C ILE A 8 0.00 -0.10 -2.92
N PHE A 9 -1.20 0.00 -3.49
CA PHE A 9 -1.41 -0.28 -4.90
C PHE A 9 -0.91 0.90 -5.74
N GLY A 10 -0.14 0.63 -6.80
CA GLY A 10 0.55 1.70 -7.54
C GLY A 10 1.85 2.14 -6.87
N ALA A 11 2.54 1.20 -6.21
CA ALA A 11 3.73 1.48 -5.41
C ALA A 11 4.96 1.97 -6.20
N SER A 12 4.99 1.72 -7.51
CA SER A 12 6.00 2.28 -8.43
C SER A 12 5.58 3.60 -9.09
N GLY A 13 4.40 4.13 -8.74
CA GLY A 13 3.84 5.35 -9.30
C GLY A 13 4.40 6.65 -8.72
N ASP A 14 4.14 7.75 -9.42
CA ASP A 14 4.67 9.08 -9.07
C ASP A 14 4.15 9.59 -7.71
N LEU A 15 2.87 9.36 -7.41
CA LEU A 15 2.27 9.74 -6.12
C LEU A 15 2.99 9.04 -4.95
N THR A 16 3.28 7.75 -5.10
CA THR A 16 3.92 6.96 -4.05
C THR A 16 5.30 7.51 -3.71
N LYS A 17 6.16 7.67 -4.72
CA LYS A 17 7.54 8.11 -4.48
C LYS A 17 7.67 9.58 -4.06
N ARG A 18 6.80 10.46 -4.56
CA ARG A 18 6.89 11.91 -4.29
C ARG A 18 6.15 12.36 -3.03
N LYS A 19 5.15 11.60 -2.59
CA LYS A 19 4.26 12.01 -1.49
C LYS A 19 4.13 10.96 -0.40
N LEU A 20 3.74 9.73 -0.75
CA LEU A 20 3.46 8.72 0.26
C LEU A 20 4.72 8.29 1.02
N MET A 21 5.79 7.94 0.30
CA MET A 21 7.04 7.48 0.93
C MET A 21 7.69 8.58 1.79
N PRO A 22 7.83 9.84 1.32
CA PRO A 22 8.29 10.94 2.18
C PRO A 22 7.41 11.14 3.43
N ALA A 23 6.08 11.06 3.31
CA ALA A 23 5.17 11.22 4.44
C ALA A 23 5.31 10.07 5.45
N LEU A 24 5.42 8.82 4.98
CA LEU A 24 5.63 7.65 5.83
C LEU A 24 7.00 7.69 6.51
N TYR A 25 8.04 8.12 5.80
CA TYR A 25 9.35 8.36 6.40
C TYR A 25 9.29 9.44 7.50
N SER A 26 8.56 10.54 7.29
CA SER A 26 8.36 11.56 8.33
C SER A 26 7.68 10.97 9.58
N LEU A 27 6.63 10.17 9.40
CA LEU A 27 5.95 9.47 10.51
C LEU A 27 6.89 8.48 11.21
N TYR A 28 7.73 7.77 10.46
CA TYR A 28 8.74 6.87 11.03
C TYR A 28 9.77 7.63 11.86
N ARG A 29 10.31 8.73 11.33
CA ARG A 29 11.28 9.59 12.02
C ARG A 29 10.73 10.18 13.30
N GLU A 30 9.47 10.59 13.29
CA GLU A 30 8.77 11.10 14.47
C GLU A 30 8.30 9.98 15.43
N LYS A 31 8.65 8.71 15.16
CA LYS A 31 8.27 7.54 15.95
C LYS A 31 6.74 7.41 16.10
N ARG A 32 5.99 7.83 15.08
CA ARG A 32 4.53 7.70 15.00
C ARG A 32 4.10 6.35 14.41
N LEU A 33 4.98 5.69 13.66
CA LEU A 33 4.82 4.29 13.25
C LEU A 33 5.29 3.38 14.39
N THR A 34 4.46 3.28 15.42
CA THR A 34 4.72 2.50 16.62
C THR A 34 4.29 1.04 16.46
N GLY A 35 5.07 0.12 17.04
CA GLY A 35 4.81 -1.32 16.95
C GLY A 35 5.48 -1.99 15.75
N GLU A 36 5.14 -3.26 15.51
CA GLU A 36 5.57 -3.96 14.30
C GLU A 36 4.70 -3.55 13.13
N PHE A 37 5.33 -3.09 12.05
CA PHE A 37 4.62 -2.75 10.82
C PHE A 37 5.38 -3.23 9.59
N SER A 38 4.64 -3.41 8.50
CA SER A 38 5.19 -3.74 7.18
C SER A 38 4.48 -2.92 6.12
N ILE A 39 5.21 -2.48 5.11
CA ILE A 39 4.65 -1.76 3.97
C ILE A 39 4.88 -2.62 2.73
N LEU A 40 3.80 -3.13 2.14
CA LEU A 40 3.83 -3.94 0.93
C LEU A 40 3.43 -3.09 -0.28
N GLY A 41 4.37 -2.84 -1.17
CA GLY A 41 4.10 -2.22 -2.45
C GLY A 41 3.57 -3.21 -3.48
N ILE A 42 2.59 -2.80 -4.27
CA ILE A 42 2.02 -3.58 -5.38
C ILE A 42 2.08 -2.78 -6.68
N GLY A 43 2.53 -3.42 -7.75
CA GLY A 43 2.50 -2.84 -9.08
C GLY A 43 2.98 -3.80 -10.17
N ARG A 44 2.80 -3.40 -11.42
CA ARG A 44 3.16 -4.22 -12.60
C ARG A 44 4.67 -4.25 -12.87
N THR A 45 5.42 -3.25 -12.39
CA THR A 45 6.87 -3.24 -12.51
C THR A 45 7.45 -4.38 -11.70
N VAL A 46 8.34 -5.16 -12.30
CA VAL A 46 8.97 -6.31 -11.63
C VAL A 46 10.13 -5.82 -10.75
N TYR A 47 9.92 -5.88 -9.44
CA TYR A 47 10.97 -5.66 -8.44
C TYR A 47 11.04 -6.86 -7.49
N SER A 48 12.26 -7.20 -7.05
CA SER A 48 12.47 -7.88 -5.78
C SER A 48 12.31 -6.89 -4.62
N ASP A 49 12.18 -7.39 -3.39
CA ASP A 49 12.17 -6.52 -2.20
C ASP A 49 13.42 -5.62 -2.19
N ASP A 50 14.62 -6.18 -2.41
CA ASP A 50 15.88 -5.42 -2.33
C ASP A 50 16.00 -4.35 -3.42
N ASN A 51 15.54 -4.66 -4.64
CA ASN A 51 15.50 -3.67 -5.72
C ASN A 51 14.50 -2.55 -5.39
N TYR A 52 13.34 -2.90 -4.83
CA TYR A 52 12.34 -1.91 -4.44
C TYR A 52 12.82 -1.02 -3.29
N ARG A 53 13.51 -1.59 -2.29
CA ARG A 53 14.12 -0.84 -1.19
C ARG A 53 15.16 0.14 -1.68
N SER A 54 16.06 -0.32 -2.55
CA SER A 54 17.10 0.53 -3.15
C SER A 54 16.47 1.67 -3.95
N TYR A 55 15.46 1.35 -4.76
CA TYR A 55 14.69 2.32 -5.53
C TYR A 55 14.03 3.39 -4.63
N ILE A 56 13.32 2.99 -3.57
CA ILE A 56 12.67 3.95 -2.67
C ILE A 56 13.70 4.76 -1.88
N LEU A 57 14.83 4.17 -1.51
CA LEU A 57 15.90 4.91 -0.82
C LEU A 57 16.44 6.06 -1.69
N GLU A 58 16.68 5.80 -2.97
CA GLU A 58 17.08 6.84 -3.94
C GLU A 58 16.01 7.93 -4.09
N GLU A 59 14.74 7.54 -4.25
CA GLU A 59 13.63 8.50 -4.41
C GLU A 59 13.40 9.33 -3.13
N LEU A 60 13.60 8.75 -1.94
CA LEU A 60 13.54 9.49 -0.68
C LEU A 60 14.65 10.54 -0.60
N GLN A 61 15.87 10.26 -1.07
CA GLN A 61 16.95 11.26 -1.12
C GLN A 61 16.64 12.43 -2.07
N LEU A 62 15.77 12.22 -3.07
CA LEU A 62 15.33 13.25 -3.99
C LEU A 62 14.17 14.10 -3.46
N PHE A 63 13.22 13.48 -2.75
CA PHE A 63 11.96 14.14 -2.37
C PHE A 63 11.82 14.51 -0.89
N VAL A 64 12.65 13.96 -0.01
CA VAL A 64 12.78 14.44 1.37
C VAL A 64 13.74 15.63 1.38
N LYS A 65 13.40 16.70 2.10
CA LYS A 65 14.26 17.89 2.19
C LYS A 65 15.60 17.55 2.83
N SER A 66 16.68 18.18 2.40
CA SER A 66 18.03 17.84 2.85
C SER A 66 18.22 17.92 4.37
N GLU A 67 17.60 18.89 5.05
CA GLU A 67 17.64 19.05 6.51
C GLU A 67 16.89 17.95 7.28
N GLU A 68 16.08 17.17 6.57
CA GLU A 68 15.21 16.13 7.09
C GLU A 68 15.75 14.72 6.83
N GLN A 69 16.81 14.60 6.03
CA GLN A 69 17.45 13.34 5.67
C GLN A 69 18.39 12.83 6.76
N ASP A 70 18.23 11.56 7.10
CA ASP A 70 19.16 10.81 7.95
C ASP A 70 19.38 9.45 7.28
N THR A 71 20.59 9.23 6.75
CA THR A 71 20.92 8.05 5.96
C THR A 71 20.67 6.74 6.72
N ALA A 72 21.00 6.69 8.00
CA ALA A 72 20.83 5.49 8.80
C ALA A 72 19.34 5.24 9.05
N LEU A 73 18.58 6.31 9.35
CA LEU A 73 17.15 6.22 9.58
C LEU A 73 16.36 5.88 8.31
N MET A 74 16.77 6.41 7.16
CA MET A 74 16.18 6.09 5.85
C MET A 74 16.45 4.63 5.49
N ALA A 75 17.68 4.14 5.68
CA ALA A 75 18.01 2.73 5.49
C ALA A 75 17.17 1.82 6.41
N SER A 76 17.03 2.22 7.69
CA SER A 76 16.16 1.51 8.64
C SER A 76 14.70 1.52 8.20
N PHE A 77 14.17 2.66 7.76
CA PHE A 77 12.80 2.78 7.27
C PHE A 77 12.54 1.87 6.07
N VAL A 78 13.41 1.90 5.05
CA VAL A 78 13.19 1.08 3.84
C VAL A 78 13.29 -0.42 4.12
N SER A 79 13.94 -0.84 5.22
CA SER A 79 13.97 -2.26 5.61
C SER A 79 12.57 -2.85 5.91
N HIS A 80 11.61 -2.00 6.25
CA HIS A 80 10.20 -2.37 6.46
C HIS A 80 9.38 -2.45 5.15
N LEU A 81 9.99 -2.13 4.00
CA LEU A 81 9.35 -2.18 2.69
C LEU A 81 9.52 -3.56 2.05
N TYR A 82 8.45 -4.00 1.42
CA TYR A 82 8.37 -5.23 0.63
C TYR A 82 7.63 -4.92 -0.68
N TYR A 83 7.75 -5.80 -1.66
CA TYR A 83 7.10 -5.61 -2.95
C TYR A 83 6.52 -6.92 -3.51
N LEU A 84 5.36 -6.81 -4.17
CA LEU A 84 4.73 -7.89 -4.90
C LEU A 84 4.42 -7.43 -6.34
N PRO A 85 5.13 -7.96 -7.36
CA PRO A 85 4.79 -7.72 -8.76
C PRO A 85 3.44 -8.38 -9.09
N MET A 86 2.44 -7.55 -9.37
CA MET A 86 1.06 -8.00 -9.63
C MET A 86 0.31 -6.93 -10.42
N ASP A 87 -0.61 -7.35 -11.29
CA ASP A 87 -1.59 -6.44 -11.90
C ASP A 87 -2.84 -6.33 -11.01
N PRO A 88 -3.14 -5.17 -10.41
CA PRO A 88 -4.31 -5.01 -9.54
C PRO A 88 -5.64 -5.22 -10.26
N ALA A 89 -5.67 -5.14 -11.59
CA ALA A 89 -6.84 -5.37 -12.42
C ALA A 89 -7.18 -6.86 -12.62
N LYS A 90 -6.31 -7.77 -12.16
CA LYS A 90 -6.39 -9.22 -12.38
C LYS A 90 -6.64 -9.94 -11.06
N GLU A 91 -7.78 -10.62 -10.97
CA GLU A 91 -8.19 -11.35 -9.77
C GLU A 91 -7.20 -12.45 -9.38
N GLU A 92 -6.54 -13.04 -10.38
CA GLU A 92 -5.66 -14.21 -10.23
C GLU A 92 -4.43 -13.92 -9.36
N GLY A 93 -4.06 -12.65 -9.17
CA GLY A 93 -2.94 -12.23 -8.32
C GLY A 93 -3.28 -12.15 -6.82
N TYR A 94 -4.56 -12.00 -6.46
CA TYR A 94 -4.95 -11.74 -5.07
C TYR A 94 -4.73 -12.92 -4.11
N PRO A 95 -4.79 -14.20 -4.53
CA PRO A 95 -4.34 -15.30 -3.69
C PRO A 95 -2.85 -15.19 -3.30
N GLN A 96 -1.99 -14.73 -4.21
CA GLN A 96 -0.58 -14.48 -3.94
C GLN A 96 -0.38 -13.31 -2.97
N LEU A 97 -1.21 -12.26 -3.11
CA LEU A 97 -1.25 -11.16 -2.14
C LEU A 97 -1.59 -11.67 -0.73
N ARG A 98 -2.63 -12.50 -0.59
CA ARG A 98 -2.99 -13.09 0.71
C ARG A 98 -1.83 -13.89 1.29
N GLN A 99 -1.21 -14.76 0.49
CA GLN A 99 -0.05 -15.53 0.95
C GLN A 99 1.10 -14.62 1.40
N ARG A 100 1.41 -13.58 0.63
CA ARG A 100 2.46 -12.63 0.98
C ARG A 100 2.17 -11.91 2.29
N LEU A 101 0.90 -11.56 2.54
CA LEU A 101 0.50 -10.94 3.80
C LEU A 101 0.62 -11.92 4.97
N VAL A 102 0.25 -13.20 4.81
CA VAL A 102 0.48 -14.25 5.82
C VAL A 102 1.96 -14.35 6.19
N GLU A 103 2.86 -14.32 5.20
CA GLU A 103 4.31 -14.36 5.43
C GLU A 103 4.82 -13.15 6.22
N LEU A 104 4.38 -11.94 5.86
CA LEU A 104 4.84 -10.69 6.49
C LEU A 104 4.24 -10.49 7.89
N THR A 105 2.97 -10.82 8.05
CA THR A 105 2.25 -10.70 9.33
C THR A 105 2.54 -11.86 10.27
N ASN A 106 2.97 -13.01 9.75
CA ASN A 106 3.07 -14.26 10.49
C ASN A 106 1.73 -14.67 11.13
N GLU A 107 0.62 -14.32 10.46
CA GLU A 107 -0.75 -14.62 10.86
C GLU A 107 -1.42 -15.49 9.80
N VAL A 108 -2.17 -16.52 10.22
CA VAL A 108 -2.90 -17.40 9.28
C VAL A 108 -3.99 -16.63 8.54
N ASP A 109 -4.64 -15.70 9.24
CA ASP A 109 -5.67 -14.79 8.73
C ASP A 109 -5.25 -13.35 9.08
N PRO A 110 -4.51 -12.67 8.18
CA PRO A 110 -4.02 -11.31 8.43
C PRO A 110 -5.15 -10.32 8.63
N ASP A 111 -5.05 -9.47 9.65
CA ASP A 111 -6.00 -8.38 9.93
C ASP A 111 -5.26 -7.03 10.10
N ASN A 112 -5.99 -5.96 10.43
CA ASN A 112 -5.44 -4.61 10.59
C ASN A 112 -4.65 -4.15 9.34
N LEU A 113 -5.26 -4.39 8.17
CA LEU A 113 -4.69 -4.10 6.87
C LEU A 113 -5.14 -2.72 6.39
N LEU A 114 -4.20 -1.89 5.93
CA LEU A 114 -4.49 -0.57 5.39
C LEU A 114 -4.14 -0.52 3.90
N PHE A 115 -5.14 -0.61 3.05
CA PHE A 115 -4.98 -0.57 1.60
C PHE A 115 -5.05 0.87 1.09
N TYR A 116 -4.00 1.34 0.42
CA TYR A 116 -3.95 2.64 -0.24
C TYR A 116 -4.02 2.45 -1.75
N LEU A 117 -5.07 2.96 -2.39
CA LEU A 117 -5.24 2.88 -3.84
C LEU A 117 -4.60 4.09 -4.54
N ALA A 118 -3.26 4.10 -4.64
CA ALA A 118 -2.51 5.07 -5.43
C ALA A 118 -2.52 4.70 -6.94
N THR A 119 -3.71 4.38 -7.45
CA THR A 119 -3.96 3.83 -8.79
C THR A 119 -4.93 4.71 -9.58
N PRO A 120 -5.07 4.52 -10.90
CA PRO A 120 -6.13 5.19 -11.67
C PRO A 120 -7.54 4.87 -11.14
N PRO A 121 -8.52 5.79 -11.29
CA PRO A 121 -9.87 5.60 -10.75
C PRO A 121 -10.64 4.39 -11.28
N SER A 122 -10.28 3.90 -12.48
CA SER A 122 -10.85 2.69 -13.06
C SER A 122 -10.66 1.45 -12.19
N LEU A 123 -9.70 1.47 -11.25
CA LEU A 123 -9.44 0.36 -10.32
C LEU A 123 -10.18 0.47 -8.99
N TYR A 124 -10.80 1.61 -8.67
CA TYR A 124 -11.44 1.83 -7.38
C TYR A 124 -12.68 0.98 -7.15
N GLY A 125 -13.36 0.53 -8.21
CA GLY A 125 -14.45 -0.44 -8.13
C GLY A 125 -14.00 -1.90 -8.21
N VAL A 126 -12.78 -2.15 -8.72
CA VAL A 126 -12.27 -3.50 -9.00
C VAL A 126 -11.53 -4.07 -7.80
N VAL A 127 -10.56 -3.31 -7.27
CA VAL A 127 -9.69 -3.78 -6.18
C VAL A 127 -10.48 -4.20 -4.93
N PRO A 128 -11.49 -3.45 -4.43
CA PRO A 128 -12.24 -3.86 -3.25
C PRO A 128 -12.96 -5.21 -3.42
N LEU A 129 -13.51 -5.48 -4.61
CA LEU A 129 -14.20 -6.74 -4.90
C LEU A 129 -13.23 -7.92 -4.85
N TYR A 130 -12.03 -7.76 -5.42
CA TYR A 130 -11.01 -8.81 -5.38
C TYR A 130 -10.39 -8.99 -4.00
N LEU A 131 -10.21 -7.91 -3.22
CA LEU A 131 -9.83 -8.00 -1.81
C LEU A 131 -10.85 -8.82 -1.01
N LYS A 132 -12.15 -8.58 -1.23
CA LYS A 132 -13.21 -9.36 -0.61
C LYS A 132 -13.15 -10.84 -1.02
N ALA A 133 -13.03 -11.12 -2.33
CA ALA A 133 -12.95 -12.49 -2.85
C ALA A 133 -11.75 -13.27 -2.29
N ALA A 134 -10.63 -12.59 -2.03
CA ALA A 134 -9.44 -13.17 -1.41
C ALA A 134 -9.50 -13.23 0.13
N GLY A 135 -10.60 -12.82 0.76
CA GLY A 135 -10.75 -12.81 2.22
C GLY A 135 -9.88 -11.77 2.93
N LEU A 136 -9.46 -10.72 2.24
CA LEU A 136 -8.63 -9.63 2.77
C LEU A 136 -9.45 -8.43 3.26
N ASN A 137 -10.77 -8.43 3.04
CA ASN A 137 -11.67 -7.49 3.69
C ASN A 137 -12.07 -7.99 5.09
N THR A 138 -11.15 -7.87 6.04
CA THR A 138 -11.30 -8.28 7.43
C THR A 138 -11.89 -7.15 8.29
N PRO A 139 -12.32 -7.41 9.54
CA PRO A 139 -12.98 -6.40 10.37
C PRO A 139 -12.19 -5.11 10.61
N HIS A 140 -10.85 -5.16 10.62
CA HIS A 140 -9.99 -3.99 10.80
C HIS A 140 -9.31 -3.52 9.50
N SER A 141 -9.71 -4.08 8.36
CA SER A 141 -9.27 -3.62 7.05
C SER A 141 -9.85 -2.25 6.73
N ARG A 142 -9.02 -1.38 6.16
CA ARG A 142 -9.38 -0.04 5.74
C ARG A 142 -8.87 0.22 4.35
N ILE A 143 -9.68 0.88 3.52
CA ILE A 143 -9.29 1.27 2.16
C ILE A 143 -9.27 2.80 2.08
N ILE A 144 -8.13 3.35 1.66
CA ILE A 144 -7.93 4.75 1.31
C ILE A 144 -8.00 4.86 -0.21
N VAL A 145 -8.88 5.73 -0.69
CA VAL A 145 -9.12 5.96 -2.13
C VAL A 145 -8.76 7.40 -2.46
N GLU A 146 -8.02 7.57 -3.55
CA GLU A 146 -7.66 8.89 -4.06
C GLU A 146 -8.80 9.52 -4.87
N LYS A 147 -8.82 10.84 -4.97
CA LYS A 147 -9.75 11.53 -5.87
C LYS A 147 -9.36 11.31 -7.34
N PRO A 148 -10.33 11.35 -8.29
CA PRO A 148 -11.77 11.55 -8.10
C PRO A 148 -12.52 10.27 -7.68
N PHE A 149 -13.55 10.43 -6.83
CA PHE A 149 -14.46 9.34 -6.44
C PHE A 149 -15.73 9.41 -7.29
N GLY A 150 -15.67 8.80 -8.48
CA GLY A 150 -16.65 9.02 -9.53
C GLY A 150 -16.39 10.33 -10.28
N TYR A 151 -16.90 10.43 -11.49
CA TYR A 151 -16.80 11.61 -12.35
C TYR A 151 -18.10 12.42 -12.38
N ASP A 152 -19.17 11.82 -11.90
CA ASP A 152 -20.51 12.37 -11.77
C ASP A 152 -21.24 11.66 -10.61
N LEU A 153 -22.49 12.07 -10.35
CA LEU A 153 -23.31 11.49 -9.29
C LEU A 153 -23.53 9.98 -9.48
N GLU A 154 -23.76 9.54 -10.72
CA GLU A 154 -24.08 8.14 -11.02
C GLU A 154 -22.89 7.23 -10.71
N SER A 155 -21.72 7.54 -11.26
CA SER A 155 -20.49 6.79 -11.01
C SER A 155 -20.05 6.83 -9.54
N ALA A 156 -20.27 7.94 -8.83
CA ALA A 156 -20.01 8.01 -7.38
C ALA A 156 -20.97 7.10 -6.57
N LEU A 157 -22.25 7.03 -6.94
CA LEU A 157 -23.22 6.13 -6.33
C LEU A 157 -22.90 4.66 -6.61
N GLU A 158 -22.43 4.33 -7.81
CA GLU A 158 -21.97 2.98 -8.15
C GLU A 158 -20.77 2.56 -7.30
N LEU A 159 -19.76 3.41 -7.17
CA LEU A 159 -18.63 3.14 -6.27
C LEU A 159 -19.13 2.95 -4.84
N ASN A 160 -20.00 3.82 -4.33
CA ASN A 160 -20.58 3.64 -2.99
C ASN A 160 -21.28 2.29 -2.80
N LYS A 161 -22.04 1.83 -3.79
CA LYS A 161 -22.67 0.49 -3.73
C LYS A 161 -21.62 -0.61 -3.65
N THR A 162 -20.54 -0.51 -4.44
CA THR A 162 -19.42 -1.46 -4.39
C THR A 162 -18.78 -1.47 -3.00
N TYR A 163 -18.41 -0.31 -2.46
CA TYR A 163 -17.80 -0.19 -1.14
C TYR A 163 -18.72 -0.64 0.01
N ALA A 164 -20.04 -0.43 -0.11
CA ALA A 164 -21.02 -0.93 0.87
C ALA A 164 -21.26 -2.44 0.77
N SER A 165 -20.94 -3.04 -0.38
CA SER A 165 -21.10 -4.47 -0.61
C SER A 165 -19.90 -5.29 -0.16
N VAL A 166 -18.72 -4.67 0.02
CA VAL A 166 -17.50 -5.37 0.40
C VAL A 166 -17.39 -5.57 1.88
#